data_AF-A0A9D4AAJ7-F1
#
_entry.id   AF-A0A9D4AAJ7-F1
#
_cell.length_a   1.000
_cell.length_b   1.000
_cell.length_c   1.000
_cell.angle_alpha   90.00
_cell.angle_beta   90.00
_cell.angle_gamma   90.00
#
_symmetry.space_group_name_H-M   'P 1'
#
loop_
_entity.id
_entity.type
_entity.pdbx_description
1 polymer ?
#
loop_
_entity_poly.entity_id
_entity_poly.type
_entity_poly.pdbx_seq_one_letter_code
_entity_poly.pdbx_strand_id
1 'polypeptide(L)' 'MPFWVQVHDLLIDFLSESMAKQWRVILGTFVYYDPKSIMQGIKGFMRTSVCLDVRIPLKYQKKIHLTLDRW' A
#
# COMPACT_ATOMS: atom_id res chain seq x y z
N MET A 1 12.50 5.08 -11.61
CA MET A 1 12.84 5.86 -10.40
C MET A 1 11.78 5.60 -9.35
N PRO A 2 12.14 5.31 -8.09
CA PRO A 2 11.15 5.14 -7.02
C PRO A 2 10.57 6.49 -6.60
N PHE A 3 9.28 6.53 -6.31
CA PHE A 3 8.61 7.71 -5.75
C PHE A 3 7.71 7.31 -4.58
N TRP A 4 7.44 8.29 -3.71
CA TRP A 4 6.60 8.10 -2.54
C TRP A 4 5.14 8.32 -2.89
N VAL A 5 4.29 7.42 -2.40
CA VAL A 5 2.83 7.50 -2.49
C VAL A 5 2.25 7.47 -1.08
N GLN A 6 1.27 8.33 -0.85
CA GLN A 6 0.47 8.33 0.36
C GLN A 6 -0.92 7.78 0.03
N VAL A 7 -1.35 6.79 0.79
CA VAL A 7 -2.66 6.17 0.66
C VAL A 7 -3.46 6.57 1.89
N HIS A 8 -4.58 7.25 1.64
CA HIS A 8 -5.48 7.79 2.66
C HIS A 8 -6.76 6.97 2.77
N ASP A 9 -7.52 7.24 3.83
CA ASP A 9 -8.86 6.66 4.08
C ASP A 9 -8.87 5.12 4.10
N LEU A 10 -7.76 4.55 4.59
CA LEU A 10 -7.64 3.13 4.85
C LEU A 10 -8.18 2.80 6.24
N LEU A 11 -8.93 1.70 6.34
CA LEU A 11 -9.25 1.12 7.63
C LEU A 11 -7.95 0.64 8.31
N ILE A 12 -7.92 0.65 9.64
CA ILE A 12 -6.74 0.28 10.45
C ILE A 12 -6.16 -1.08 10.05
N ASP A 13 -7.00 -2.06 9.74
CA ASP A 13 -6.56 -3.41 9.35
C ASP A 13 -5.83 -3.46 7.99
N PHE A 14 -5.94 -2.40 7.19
CA PHE A 14 -5.27 -2.26 5.89
C PHE A 14 -3.95 -1.48 5.98
N LEU A 15 -3.59 -0.95 7.16
CA LEU A 15 -2.34 -0.25 7.42
C LEU A 15 -1.23 -1.24 7.83
N SER A 16 -0.96 -2.23 6.98
CA SER A 16 0.07 -3.25 7.22
C SER A 16 1.00 -3.44 6.02
N GLU A 17 2.22 -3.89 6.28
CA GLU A 17 3.19 -4.17 5.21
C GLU A 17 2.69 -5.29 4.27
N SER A 18 1.98 -6.29 4.80
CA SER A 18 1.37 -7.36 4.00
C SER A 18 0.34 -6.78 3.03
N MET A 19 -0.47 -5.82 3.47
CA MET A 19 -1.41 -5.11 2.62
C MET A 19 -0.69 -4.28 1.53
N ALA A 20 0.41 -3.62 1.89
CA ALA A 20 1.29 -2.91 0.95
C ALA A 20 1.75 -3.79 -0.20
N LYS A 21 2.18 -5.02 0.13
CA LYS A 21 2.62 -6.01 -0.85
C LYS A 21 1.47 -6.45 -1.75
N GLN A 22 0.25 -6.57 -1.23
CA GLN A 22 -0.93 -6.91 -2.05
C GLN A 22 -1.28 -5.82 -3.06
N TRP A 23 -1.02 -4.55 -2.74
CA TRP A 23 -1.25 -3.39 -3.63
C TRP A 23 -0.19 -3.19 -4.69
N ARG A 24 0.90 -3.98 -4.69
CA ARG A 24 1.91 -3.99 -5.76
C ARG A 24 1.30 -4.07 -7.17
N VAL A 25 0.21 -4.80 -7.33
CA VAL A 25 -0.42 -4.97 -8.66
C VAL A 25 -1.13 -3.70 -9.14
N ILE A 26 -1.54 -2.82 -8.22
CA ILE A 26 -2.22 -1.55 -8.55
C ILE A 26 -1.22 -0.39 -8.59
N LEU A 27 -0.28 -0.34 -7.66
CA LEU A 27 0.65 0.79 -7.50
C LEU A 27 1.97 0.61 -8.28
N GLY A 28 2.26 -0.59 -8.77
CA GLY A 28 3.54 -0.95 -9.38
C GLY A 28 4.47 -1.70 -8.42
N THR A 29 5.76 -1.79 -8.73
CA THR A 29 6.70 -2.56 -7.90
C THR A 29 6.89 -1.89 -6.54
N PHE A 30 6.44 -2.55 -5.48
CA PHE A 30 6.61 -2.12 -4.10
C PHE A 30 8.10 -2.15 -3.72
N VAL A 31 8.60 -1.04 -3.20
CA VAL A 31 10.00 -0.87 -2.79
C VAL A 31 10.12 -0.81 -1.28
N TYR A 32 9.27 -0.03 -0.60
CA TYR A 32 9.38 0.16 0.85
C TYR A 32 8.05 0.59 1.50
N TYR A 33 7.85 0.19 2.75
CA TYR A 33 6.76 0.62 3.62
C TYR A 33 7.33 1.43 4.77
N ASP A 34 6.80 2.63 5.01
CA ASP A 34 7.23 3.49 6.12
C ASP A 34 6.33 3.28 7.35
N PRO A 35 6.72 2.45 8.33
CA PRO A 35 5.90 2.18 9.51
C PRO A 35 5.70 3.42 10.39
N LYS A 36 6.54 4.46 10.25
CA LYS A 36 6.40 5.70 11.02
C LYS A 36 5.22 6.56 10.55
N SER A 37 4.70 6.30 9.34
CA SER A 37 3.55 7.01 8.78
C SER A 37 2.22 6.69 9.46
N ILE A 38 2.10 5.52 10.11
CA ILE A 38 0.88 5.06 10.78
C ILE A 38 0.62 5.81 12.09
N MET A 39 1.68 6.21 12.80
CA MET A 39 1.59 6.71 14.18
C MET A 39 1.35 8.21 14.30
N GLN A 40 1.33 8.96 13.20
CA GLN A 40 1.09 10.41 13.22
C GLN A 40 -0.41 10.76 13.18
N GLY A 41 -1.12 10.42 14.27
CA GLY A 41 -2.35 11.09 14.74
C GLY A 41 -3.60 11.10 13.86
N ILE A 42 -4.69 10.48 14.36
CA ILE A 42 -6.13 10.63 14.02
C ILE A 42 -6.55 10.30 12.56
N LYS A 43 -5.69 10.45 11.57
CA LYS A 43 -5.84 9.95 10.19
C LYS A 43 -4.54 9.32 9.75
N GLY A 44 -4.29 8.10 10.22
CA GLY A 44 -3.15 7.29 9.79
C GLY A 44 -3.22 7.12 8.27
N PHE A 45 -2.22 7.62 7.57
CA PHE A 45 -2.04 7.36 6.14
C PHE A 45 -0.90 6.39 5.99
N MET A 46 -1.00 5.55 4.96
CA MET A 46 0.05 4.63 4.63
C MET A 46 0.98 5.26 3.61
N ARG A 47 2.26 5.35 3.94
CA ARG A 47 3.28 5.81 3.00
C ARG A 47 4.09 4.63 2.46
N THR A 48 4.10 4.49 1.14
CA THR A 48 4.89 3.46 0.45
C THR A 48 5.74 4.08 -0.66
N SER A 49 6.94 3.54 -0.86
CA SER A 49 7.78 3.83 -2.02
C SER A 49 7.49 2.81 -3.10
N VAL A 50 7.16 3.26 -4.30
CA VAL A 50 6.84 2.40 -5.45
C VAL A 50 7.64 2.79 -6.68
N CYS A 51 7.94 1.81 -7.52
CA CYS A 51 8.49 2.01 -8.85
C CYS A 51 7.44 1.59 -9.88
N LEU A 52 6.90 2.57 -10.60
CA LEU A 52 5.89 2.35 -11.62
C LEU A 52 6.53 2.25 -13.00
N ASP A 53 6.25 1.17 -13.72
CA ASP A 53 6.53 1.08 -15.15
C ASP A 53 5.28 1.51 -15.93
N VAL A 54 5.31 2.73 -16.47
CA VAL A 54 4.18 3.34 -17.22
C VAL A 54 3.90 2.64 -18.56
N ARG A 55 4.81 1.78 -19.01
CA ARG A 55 4.63 0.99 -20.25
C ARG A 55 3.67 -0.18 -20.05
N ILE A 56 3.45 -0.57 -18.79
CA ILE A 56 2.56 -1.67 -18.42
C ILE A 56 1.25 -1.07 -17.90
N PRO A 57 0.09 -1.48 -18.42
CA PRO A 57 -1.19 -0.98 -17.92
C PRO A 57 -1.37 -1.36 -16.44
N LEU A 58 -1.66 -0.35 -15.62
CA LEU A 58 -2.01 -0.54 -14.23
C LEU A 58 -3.38 -1.19 -14.10
N LYS A 59 -3.54 -2.10 -13.14
CA LYS A 59 -4.88 -2.61 -12.82
C LYS A 59 -5.68 -1.54 -12.09
N TYR A 60 -6.78 -1.11 -12.70
CA TYR A 60 -7.70 -0.12 -12.13
C TYR A 60 -8.39 -0.63 -10.85
N GLN A 61 -8.68 -1.93 -10.78
CA GLN A 61 -9.37 -2.54 -9.64
C GLN A 61 -8.73 -3.86 -9.23
N LYS A 62 -8.62 -4.06 -7.92
CA LYS A 62 -8.32 -5.35 -7.33
C LYS A 62 -9.18 -5.54 -6.09
N LYS A 63 -9.88 -6.68 -6.00
CA LYS A 63 -10.48 -7.10 -4.74
C LYS A 63 -9.35 -7.45 -3.78
N ILE A 64 -9.30 -6.71 -2.69
CA ILE A 64 -8.39 -6.95 -1.58
C ILE A 64 -9.15 -7.86 -0.62
N HIS A 65 -8.61 -9.04 -0.36
CA HIS A 65 -9.16 -9.94 0.64
C HIS A 65 -8.31 -9.78 1.90
N LEU A 66 -8.99 -9.45 3.00
CA LEU A 66 -8.41 -9.59 4.34
C LEU A 66 -8.24 -11.10 4.58
N THR A 67 -7.08 -11.65 4.27
CA THR A 67 -6.72 -12.95 4.80
C THR A 67 -6.46 -12.72 6.29
N LEU A 68 -7.47 -12.93 7.11
CA LEU A 68 -7.28 -13.05 8.55
C LEU A 68 -6.48 -14.35 8.73
N ASP A 69 -5.16 -14.25 8.79
CA ASP A 69 -4.31 -15.37 9.19
C ASP A 69 -4.69 -15.66 10.65
N ARG A 70 -5.65 -16.56 10.82
CA ARG A 70 -6.08 -17.08 12.12
C ARG A 70 -4.95 -17.98 12.61
N TRP A 71 -4.38 -17.56 13.74
CA TRP A 71 -3.50 -18.26 14.68
C TRP A 71 -3.37 -19.77 14.51
#